data_AF-A0A5K0X7F8-F1
#
_entry.id   AF-A0A5K0X7F8-F1
#
_cell.length_a   1.000
_cell.length_b   1.000
_cell.length_c   1.000
_cell.angle_alpha   90.00
_cell.angle_beta   90.00
_cell.angle_gamma   90.00
#
_symmetry.space_group_name_H-M   'P 1'
#
loop_
_entity.id
_entity.type
_entity.pdbx_description
1 polymer ?
#
loop_
_entity_poly.entity_id
_entity_poly.type
_entity_poly.pdbx_seq_one_letter_code
_entity_poly.pdbx_strand_id
1 'polypeptide(L)' 'QAFISQHSVLRHIQQHKQAMGGNPPCASCKLLRRRCAEGCIFAPFFPADDPVKFANVHKVFGASNVSKMLQ' A
#
# COMPACT_ATOMS: atom_id res chain seq x y z
N GLN A 1 -6.81 36.76 -6.18
CA GLN A 1 -6.60 35.91 -7.36
C GLN A 1 -5.07 35.86 -7.55
N ALA A 2 -4.29 34.79 -7.44
CA ALA A 2 -4.50 33.36 -7.61
C ALA A 2 -3.47 32.54 -6.78
N PHE A 3 -3.76 32.27 -5.50
CA PHE A 3 -2.84 31.52 -4.59
C PHE A 3 -3.22 30.03 -4.37
N ILE A 4 -4.28 29.53 -5.02
CA ILE A 4 -4.84 28.19 -4.75
C ILE A 4 -4.22 27.08 -5.65
N SER A 5 -3.42 27.42 -6.66
CA SER A 5 -2.97 26.42 -7.65
C SER A 5 -1.70 25.64 -7.24
N GLN A 6 -0.71 26.30 -6.65
CA GLN A 6 0.60 25.67 -6.41
C GLN A 6 0.60 24.68 -5.23
N HIS A 7 -0.22 24.91 -4.20
CA HIS A 7 -0.31 24.03 -3.03
C HIS A 7 -1.10 22.72 -3.31
N SER A 8 -1.87 22.67 -4.39
CA SER A 8 -2.59 21.46 -4.84
C SER A 8 -1.69 20.53 -5.66
N VAL A 9 -0.87 21.10 -6.56
CA VAL A 9 0.10 20.33 -7.37
C VAL A 9 1.20 19.72 -6.48
N LEU A 10 1.68 20.47 -5.48
CA LEU A 10 2.60 19.93 -4.48
C LEU A 10 1.98 18.80 -3.65
N ARG A 11 0.70 18.87 -3.27
CA ARG A 11 0.00 17.77 -2.59
C ARG A 11 -0.21 16.55 -3.50
N HIS A 12 -0.48 16.76 -4.79
CA HIS A 12 -0.56 15.67 -5.77
C HIS A 12 0.79 14.96 -5.93
N ILE A 13 1.89 15.70 -6.09
CA ILE A 13 3.24 15.12 -6.16
C ILE A 13 3.66 14.50 -4.81
N GLN A 14 3.23 15.08 -3.68
CA GLN A 14 3.49 14.53 -2.34
C GLN A 14 2.73 13.23 -2.08
N GLN A 15 1.53 13.03 -2.64
CA GLN A 15 0.84 11.73 -2.60
C GLN A 15 1.63 10.65 -3.34
N HIS A 16 2.26 11.00 -4.48
CA HIS A 16 3.20 10.11 -5.16
C HIS A 16 4.49 9.87 -4.36
N LYS A 17 4.88 10.79 -3.46
CA LYS A 17 6.08 10.71 -2.60
C LYS A 17 5.81 10.12 -1.20
N GLN A 18 4.63 9.57 -0.89
CA GLN A 18 4.44 8.84 0.39
C GLN A 18 5.11 7.44 0.40
N ALA A 19 5.88 7.09 -0.64
CA ALA A 19 6.67 5.86 -0.71
C ALA A 19 8.17 6.06 -0.40
N MET A 20 8.62 7.28 -0.08
CA MET A 20 10.05 7.59 0.05
C MET A 20 10.31 8.44 1.29
N GLY A 21 10.39 7.76 2.44
CA GLY A 21 10.72 8.34 3.74
C GLY A 21 10.43 7.42 4.93
N GLY A 22 9.58 6.41 4.73
CA GLY A 22 9.34 5.29 5.63
C GLY A 22 9.23 4.01 4.80
N ASN A 23 9.38 2.85 5.44
CA ASN A 23 9.45 1.53 4.80
C ASN A 23 8.51 1.35 3.58
N PRO A 24 8.96 0.66 2.51
CA PRO A 24 8.15 0.41 1.33
C PRO A 24 6.83 -0.28 1.71
N PRO A 25 5.72 -0.01 1.00
CA PRO A 25 4.45 -0.67 1.28
C PRO A 25 4.58 -2.18 1.07
N CYS A 26 3.96 -2.98 1.96
CA CYS A 26 3.96 -4.43 1.85
C CYS A 26 3.34 -4.89 0.52
N ALA A 27 3.63 -6.12 0.08
CA ALA A 27 3.15 -6.65 -1.20
C ALA A 27 1.61 -6.60 -1.31
N SER A 28 0.89 -6.82 -0.20
CA SER A 28 -0.57 -6.68 -0.16
C SER A 28 -1.03 -5.25 -0.45
N CYS A 29 -0.51 -4.28 0.29
CA CYS A 29 -0.90 -2.87 0.14
C CYS A 29 -0.50 -2.31 -1.23
N LYS A 30 0.66 -2.75 -1.76
CA LYS A 30 1.13 -2.42 -3.10
C LYS A 30 0.17 -2.96 -4.18
N LEU A 31 -0.22 -4.23 -4.12
CA LEU A 31 -1.14 -4.83 -5.09
C LEU A 31 -2.54 -4.19 -5.03
N LEU A 32 -3.05 -3.95 -3.82
CA LEU A 32 -4.37 -3.38 -3.57
C LEU A 32 -4.41 -1.84 -3.71
N ARG A 33 -3.28 -1.20 -4.06
CA ARG A 33 -3.14 0.26 -4.21
C ARG A 33 -3.68 1.05 -3.01
N ARG A 34 -3.43 0.56 -1.80
CA ARG A 34 -3.83 1.20 -0.53
C ARG A 34 -2.63 1.61 0.30
N ARG A 35 -2.83 2.53 1.24
CA ARG A 35 -1.80 2.95 2.19
C ARG A 35 -1.41 1.79 3.12
N CYS A 36 -0.12 1.58 3.33
CA CYS A 36 0.41 0.63 4.32
C CYS A 36 0.67 1.39 5.64
N ALA A 37 -0.11 1.10 6.68
CA ALA A 37 0.04 1.72 8.00
C ALA A 37 1.08 0.98 8.86
N GLU A 38 1.65 1.66 9.86
CA GLU A 38 2.32 1.01 11.01
C GLU A 38 1.29 0.10 11.69
N GLY A 39 1.54 -1.21 11.73
CA GLY A 39 0.58 -2.21 12.22
C GLY A 39 -0.24 -2.92 11.13
N CYS A 40 0.14 -2.80 9.86
CA CYS A 40 -0.48 -3.58 8.78
C CYS A 40 -0.36 -5.09 9.05
N ILE A 41 -1.48 -5.78 9.27
CA ILE A 41 -1.52 -7.23 9.52
C ILE A 41 -0.89 -8.07 8.40
N PHE A 42 -0.81 -7.52 7.18
CA PHE A 42 -0.23 -8.21 6.03
C PHE A 42 1.29 -8.05 5.94
N ALA A 43 1.87 -7.01 6.56
CA ALA A 43 3.29 -6.67 6.38
C ALA A 43 4.25 -7.77 6.85
N PRO A 44 4.03 -8.46 7.99
CA PRO A 44 4.89 -9.56 8.41
C PRO A 44 4.86 -10.79 7.47
N PHE A 45 3.74 -11.01 6.76
CA PHE A 45 3.54 -12.22 5.94
C PHE A 45 3.86 -12.01 4.45
N PHE A 46 3.69 -10.77 3.97
CA PHE A 46 3.82 -10.37 2.58
C PHE A 46 4.74 -9.15 2.45
N PRO A 47 6.06 -9.32 2.67
CA PRO A 47 7.04 -8.24 2.54
C PRO A 47 7.07 -7.67 1.12
N ALA A 48 7.63 -6.47 0.96
CA ALA A 48 7.69 -5.79 -0.33
C ALA A 48 8.56 -6.53 -1.38
N ASP A 49 9.50 -7.35 -0.92
CA ASP A 49 10.48 -8.08 -1.73
C ASP A 49 9.87 -9.26 -2.49
N ASP A 50 8.71 -9.76 -2.03
CA ASP A 50 8.01 -10.89 -2.64
C ASP A 50 6.55 -10.54 -3.02
N PRO A 51 6.36 -9.76 -4.10
CA PRO A 51 5.03 -9.39 -4.58
C PRO A 51 4.24 -10.58 -5.16
N VAL A 52 4.94 -11.62 -5.64
CA VAL A 52 4.33 -12.78 -6.30
C VAL A 52 3.56 -13.63 -5.28
N LYS A 53 4.09 -13.77 -4.06
CA LYS A 53 3.42 -14.50 -2.99
C LYS A 53 2.02 -13.97 -2.68
N PHE A 54 1.85 -12.66 -2.53
CA PHE A 54 0.52 -12.09 -2.31
C PHE A 54 -0.38 -12.24 -3.54
N ALA A 55 0.16 -12.08 -4.75
CA ALA A 55 -0.61 -12.25 -5.98
C ALA A 55 -1.21 -13.67 -6.10
N ASN A 56 -0.44 -14.71 -5.78
CA ASN A 56 -0.90 -16.10 -5.81
C ASN A 56 -1.98 -16.37 -4.75
N VAL A 57 -1.75 -15.95 -3.50
CA VAL A 57 -2.73 -16.13 -2.42
C VAL A 57 -4.00 -15.34 -2.71
N HIS A 58 -3.88 -14.09 -3.19
CA HIS A 58 -5.00 -13.25 -3.58
C HIS A 58 -5.81 -13.86 -4.73
N LYS A 59 -5.16 -14.49 -5.71
CA LYS A 59 -5.84 -15.15 -6.84
C LYS A 59 -6.71 -16.32 -6.40
N VAL A 60 -6.28 -17.08 -5.40
CA VAL A 60 -7.00 -18.28 -4.93
C VAL A 60 -8.06 -17.95 -3.88
N PHE A 61 -7.68 -17.16 -2.87
CA PHE A 61 -8.53 -16.91 -1.71
C PHE A 61 -9.27 -15.57 -1.79
N GLY A 62 -8.75 -14.59 -2.53
CA GLY A 62 -9.24 -13.21 -2.53
C GLY A 62 -8.80 -12.42 -1.28
N ALA A 63 -8.69 -11.09 -1.41
CA ALA A 63 -8.18 -10.21 -0.35
C ALA A 63 -8.97 -10.35 0.98
N SER A 64 -10.29 -10.48 0.90
CA SER A 64 -11.17 -10.54 2.08
C SER A 64 -10.97 -11.81 2.90
N ASN A 65 -10.81 -12.97 2.25
CA ASN A 65 -10.58 -14.22 2.96
C ASN A 65 -9.19 -14.25 3.58
N VAL A 66 -8.17 -13.71 2.90
CA VAL A 66 -6.83 -13.56 3.49
C VAL A 66 -6.86 -12.66 4.72
N SER A 67 -7.61 -11.55 4.66
CA SER A 67 -7.80 -10.67 5.83
C SER A 67 -8.39 -11.44 7.01
N LYS A 68 -9.43 -12.24 6.79
CA LYS A 68 -10.09 -13.05 7.83
C LYS A 68 -9.22 -14.16 8.40
N MET A 69 -8.30 -14.74 7.62
CA MET A 69 -7.38 -15.78 8.09
C MET A 69 -6.22 -15.22 8.93
N LEU A 70 -5.88 -13.94 8.75
CA LEU A 70 -4.78 -13.27 9.45
C LEU A 70 -5.24 -12.44 10.66
N GLN A 71 -6.55 -12.36 10.89
CA GLN A 71 -7.19 -11.79 12.08
C GLN A 71 -7.50 -12.91 13.06
#